data_AF-A0A0V8CVG0-F1
#
_entry.id   AF-A0A0V8CVG0-F1
#
_cell.length_a   1.000
_cell.length_b   1.000
_cell.length_c   1.000
_cell.angle_alpha   90.00
_cell.angle_beta   90.00
_cell.angle_gamma   90.00
#
_symmetry.space_group_name_H-M   'P 1'
#
loop_
_entity.id
_entity.type
_entity.pdbx_description
1 polymer ?
#
loop_
_entity_poly.entity_id
_entity_poly.type
_entity_poly.pdbx_seq_one_letter_code
_entity_poly.pdbx_strand_id
1 'polypeptide(L)' 'MAVVPRGLEWDEITNAKFIFLLAIKSNEVEELQNVYDTLLDFITSNDKQESLIKNSNYNNLLNIFTQN' A
#
# COMPACT_ATOMS: atom_id res chain seq x y z
N MET A 1 -0.85 -7.59 1.30
CA MET A 1 -0.56 -6.33 2.01
C MET A 1 -0.83 -6.52 3.49
N ALA A 2 -0.05 -5.91 4.36
CA ALA A 2 -0.32 -5.86 5.80
C ALA A 2 -0.50 -4.39 6.25
N VAL A 3 -1.49 -4.15 7.12
CA VAL A 3 -1.68 -2.88 7.83
C VAL A 3 -1.27 -3.08 9.28
N VAL A 4 -0.34 -2.27 9.76
CA VAL A 4 0.15 -2.28 11.15
C VAL A 4 -0.08 -0.89 11.73
N PRO A 5 -1.25 -0.59 12.33
CA PRO A 5 -1.60 0.77 12.75
C PRO A 5 -0.63 1.40 13.75
N ARG A 6 -0.08 0.57 14.66
CA ARG A 6 0.93 0.99 15.65
C ARG A 6 2.33 1.09 15.07
N GLY A 7 2.49 0.62 13.83
CA GLY A 7 3.76 0.46 13.16
C GLY A 7 4.56 -0.76 13.65
N LEU A 8 5.49 -1.18 12.81
CA LEU A 8 6.49 -2.21 13.05
C LEU A 8 7.86 -1.56 12.88
N GLU A 9 8.78 -1.77 13.82
CA GLU A 9 10.19 -1.41 13.65
C GLU A 9 10.76 -2.22 12.49
N TRP A 10 10.98 -1.54 11.36
CA TRP A 10 11.50 -2.14 10.13
C TRP A 10 13.02 -2.09 10.09
N ASP A 11 13.59 -0.99 10.60
CA ASP A 11 15.01 -0.77 10.87
C ASP A 11 15.16 0.21 12.04
N GLU A 12 16.38 0.69 12.31
CA GLU A 12 16.68 1.58 13.44
C GLU A 12 15.93 2.93 13.42
N ILE A 13 15.44 3.37 12.25
CA ILE A 13 14.82 4.69 12.09
C ILE A 13 13.40 4.62 11.49
N THR A 14 13.01 3.46 10.94
CA THR A 14 11.77 3.30 10.19
C THR A 14 10.73 2.53 11.00
N ASN A 15 9.62 3.21 11.32
CA ASN A 15 8.43 2.58 11.87
C ASN A 15 7.37 2.37 10.77
N ALA A 16 7.37 1.19 10.14
CA ALA A 16 6.54 0.89 8.97
C ALA A 16 5.10 0.56 9.37
N LYS A 17 4.12 1.25 8.76
CA LYS A 17 2.68 1.03 9.00
C LYS A 17 1.98 0.24 7.90
N PHE A 18 2.55 0.23 6.70
CA PHE A 18 2.00 -0.47 5.54
C PHE A 18 3.11 -1.26 4.88
N ILE A 19 2.83 -2.55 4.61
CA ILE A 19 3.79 -3.45 3.95
C ILE A 19 3.12 -4.02 2.71
N PHE A 20 3.71 -3.72 1.56
CA PHE A 20 3.32 -4.26 0.26
C PHE A 20 4.32 -5.34 -0.13
N LEU A 21 3.81 -6.53 -0.44
CA LEU A 21 4.60 -7.64 -0.98
C LEU A 21 4.05 -7.94 -2.36
N LEU A 22 4.92 -7.83 -3.37
CA LEU A 22 4.61 -8.11 -4.76
C LEU A 22 5.46 -9.29 -5.21
N ALA A 23 4.83 -10.31 -5.77
CA ALA A 23 5.50 -11.44 -6.43
C ALA A 23 5.11 -11.39 -7.91
N ILE A 24 6.09 -11.08 -8.77
CA ILE A 24 5.87 -10.76 -10.18
C ILE A 24 6.78 -11.66 -11.02
N LYS A 25 6.29 -12.15 -12.17
CA LYS A 25 7.13 -12.89 -13.11
C LYS A 25 7.89 -11.92 -14.00
N SER A 26 9.07 -12.35 -14.46
CA SER A 26 9.96 -11.51 -15.28
C SER A 26 9.35 -11.03 -16.61
N ASN A 27 8.26 -11.64 -17.08
CA ASN A 27 7.57 -11.28 -18.31
C ASN A 27 6.36 -10.34 -18.12
N GLU A 28 6.08 -9.89 -16.89
CA GLU A 28 4.90 -9.07 -16.54
C GLU A 28 5.29 -7.59 -16.24
N VAL A 29 6.37 -7.11 -16.87
CA VAL A 29 6.98 -5.79 -16.56
C VAL A 29 6.06 -4.61 -16.91
N GLU A 30 5.23 -4.73 -17.95
CA GLU A 30 4.32 -3.66 -18.36
C GLU A 30 3.16 -3.49 -17.38
N GLU A 31 2.59 -4.59 -16.87
CA GLU A 31 1.54 -4.59 -15.85
C GLU A 31 2.04 -3.99 -14.53
N LEU A 32 3.34 -4.10 -14.26
CA LEU A 32 3.98 -3.62 -13.05
C LEU A 32 4.00 -2.08 -12.96
N GLN A 33 4.06 -1.36 -14.08
CA GLN A 33 4.06 0.12 -14.07
C GLN A 33 2.78 0.68 -13.44
N ASN A 34 1.62 0.17 -13.85
CA ASN A 34 0.32 0.59 -13.31
C ASN A 34 0.19 0.30 -11.80
N VAL A 35 0.74 -0.84 -11.36
CA VAL A 35 0.78 -1.20 -9.93
C VAL A 35 1.67 -0.21 -9.16
N TYR A 36 2.83 0.15 -9.70
CA TYR A 36 3.71 1.15 -9.07
C TYR A 36 3.06 2.53 -8.97
N ASP A 37 2.40 3.00 -10.03
CA ASP A 37 1.74 4.32 -10.02
C ASP A 37 0.65 4.39 -8.95
N THR A 38 -0.14 3.33 -8.81
CA THR A 38 -1.20 3.25 -7.79
C THR A 38 -0.61 3.18 -6.38
N LEU A 39 0.50 2.45 -6.19
CA LEU A 39 1.21 2.42 -4.91
C LEU A 39 1.83 3.78 -4.58
N LEU A 40 2.37 4.48 -5.57
CA LEU A 40 2.98 5.80 -5.41
C LEU A 40 1.94 6.84 -4.97
N ASP A 41 0.77 6.83 -5.60
CA ASP A 41 -0.36 7.67 -5.20
C ASP A 41 -0.82 7.36 -3.76
N PHE A 42 -0.88 6.08 -3.37
CA PHE A 42 -1.19 5.72 -1.99
C PHE A 42 -0.16 6.24 -0.97
N ILE A 43 1.14 6.02 -1.20
CA ILE A 43 2.20 6.42 -0.24
C ILE A 43 2.36 7.94 -0.12
N THR A 44 1.91 8.69 -1.11
CA THR A 44 1.92 10.17 -1.09
C THR A 44 0.64 10.77 -0.53
N SER A 45 -0.45 10.00 -0.43
CA SER A 45 -1.73 10.47 0.10
C SER A 45 -1.92 10.13 1.58
N ASN A 46 -1.76 11.13 2.45
CA ASN A 46 -2.07 10.98 3.88
C ASN A 46 -3.52 10.59 4.13
N ASP A 47 -4.47 11.11 3.35
CA ASP A 47 -5.90 10.83 3.50
C ASP A 47 -6.22 9.35 3.22
N LYS A 48 -5.64 8.79 2.15
CA LYS A 48 -5.79 7.36 1.81
C LYS A 48 -5.18 6.48 2.90
N GLN A 49 -4.01 6.85 3.42
CA GLN A 49 -3.35 6.13 4.52
C GLN A 49 -4.16 6.20 5.82
N GLU A 50 -4.65 7.38 6.22
CA GLU A 50 -5.48 7.53 7.41
C GLU A 50 -6.79 6.76 7.30
N SER A 51 -7.45 6.81 6.13
CA SER A 51 -8.66 6.03 5.86
C SER A 51 -8.40 4.54 6.10
N LEU A 52 -7.31 4.01 5.56
CA LEU A 52 -6.97 2.59 5.68
C LEU A 52 -6.59 2.18 7.11
N ILE A 53 -5.97 3.07 7.88
CA ILE A 53 -5.67 2.85 9.31
C ILE A 53 -6.97 2.83 10.14
N LYS A 54 -7.88 3.77 9.90
CA LYS A 54 -9.16 3.87 10.63
C LYS A 54 -10.10 2.73 10.27
N ASN A 55 -10.03 2.23 9.03
CA ASN A 55 -10.91 1.19 8.54
C ASN A 55 -10.14 0.15 7.70
N SER A 56 -9.42 -0.74 8.38
CA SER A 56 -8.54 -1.76 7.78
C SER A 56 -9.30 -3.00 7.29
N ASN A 57 -10.33 -2.80 6.47
CA ASN A 57 -11.07 -3.89 5.85
C ASN A 57 -10.82 -3.96 4.33
N TYR A 58 -11.13 -5.12 3.74
CA TYR A 58 -10.90 -5.39 2.32
C TYR A 58 -11.62 -4.42 1.38
N ASN A 59 -12.86 -4.03 1.70
CA ASN A 59 -13.64 -3.13 0.84
C ASN A 59 -13.05 -1.71 0.81
N ASN A 60 -12.57 -1.22 1.96
CA ASN A 60 -11.90 0.08 2.01
C ASN A 60 -10.56 0.04 1.25
N LEU A 61 -9.82 -1.06 1.38
CA LEU A 61 -8.62 -1.29 0.57
C LEU A 61 -8.94 -1.26 -0.92
N LEU A 62 -9.95 -2.02 -1.36
CA LEU A 62 -10.35 -2.06 -2.76
C LEU A 62 -10.70 -0.66 -3.28
N ASN A 63 -11.53 0.10 -2.54
CA ASN A 63 -11.91 1.46 -2.92
C ASN A 63 -10.70 2.40 -3.10
N ILE A 64 -9.68 2.28 -2.25
CA ILE A 64 -8.46 3.11 -2.33
C ILE A 64 -7.66 2.82 -3.59
N PHE A 65 -7.59 1.54 -4.00
CA PHE A 65 -6.71 1.07 -5.08
C PHE A 65 -7.41 0.88 -6.43
N THR A 66 -8.73 1.04 -6.52
CA THR A 66 -9.48 0.90 -7.79
C THR A 66 -10.22 2.16 -8.23
N GLN A 67 -10.20 3.23 -7.44
CA GLN A 67 -10.74 4.51 -7.86
C GLN A 67 -9.65 5.32 -8.58
N ASN A 68 -9.74 5.33 -9.91
CA ASN A 68 -9.00 6.22 -10.81
C ASN A 68 -9.53 7.65 -10.69
#